data_AF-A0A3R5U7G5-F1
#
_entry.id   AF-A0A3R5U7G5-F1
#
_cell.length_a   1.000
_cell.length_b   1.000
_cell.length_c   1.000
_cell.angle_alpha   90.00
_cell.angle_beta   90.00
_cell.angle_gamma   90.00
#
_symmetry.space_group_name_H-M   'P 1'
#
loop_
_entity.id
_entity.type
_entity.pdbx_description
1 polymer ?
#
loop_
_entity_poly.entity_id
_entity_poly.type
_entity_poly.pdbx_seq_one_letter_code
_entity_poly.pdbx_strand_id
1 'polypeptide(L)'
;MDELYSKLVKCKAGSKKDILYIIEKFEPIINKYSKIIGSDDAKQEIILEVIKVLYKIPIHKETFKEDKYIVGYIKKAIIYKYWSLSKEKNKLFSCSYDFDFNTISSMNEGYTIELYDLLNDLTKREQFVIVSKYINELSDNDIANTIHISRQAVNQTKNRSINKLRKSLSKIIL
;
A
#
# COMPACT_ATOMS: atom_id res chain seq x y z
N MET A 1 5.25 -21.72 19.99
CA MET A 1 5.13 -20.70 18.91
C MET A 1 5.35 -19.35 19.55
N ASP A 2 6.32 -18.58 19.05
CA ASP A 2 6.63 -17.24 19.59
C ASP A 2 5.55 -16.23 19.15
N GLU A 3 4.63 -15.92 20.05
CA GLU A 3 3.53 -14.99 19.84
C GLU A 3 4.05 -13.57 19.58
N LEU A 4 3.60 -12.91 18.51
CA LEU A 4 4.08 -11.59 18.08
C LEU A 4 3.85 -10.54 19.17
N TYR A 5 2.80 -10.68 19.97
CA TYR A 5 2.55 -9.87 21.16
C TYR A 5 3.73 -9.91 22.15
N SER A 6 4.23 -11.10 22.48
CA SER A 6 5.35 -11.26 23.41
C SER A 6 6.62 -10.57 22.93
N LYS A 7 6.88 -10.61 21.61
CA LYS A 7 8.00 -9.92 20.96
C LYS A 7 7.81 -8.41 21.04
N LEU A 8 6.61 -7.92 20.74
CA LEU A 8 6.29 -6.50 20.78
C LEU A 8 6.48 -5.89 22.18
N VAL A 9 6.11 -6.61 23.24
CA VAL A 9 6.38 -6.20 24.63
C VAL A 9 7.88 -6.00 24.87
N LYS A 10 8.70 -6.95 24.41
CA LYS A 10 10.18 -6.86 24.53
C LYS A 10 10.77 -5.75 23.66
N CYS A 11 10.23 -5.50 22.47
CA CYS A 11 10.65 -4.38 21.62
C CYS A 11 10.49 -3.04 22.34
N LYS A 12 9.35 -2.85 23.03
CA LYS A 12 9.08 -1.64 23.82
C LYS A 12 10.02 -1.49 25.02
N ALA A 13 10.53 -2.59 25.57
CA ALA A 13 11.59 -2.60 26.57
C ALA A 13 13.01 -2.38 25.98
N GLY A 14 13.12 -2.14 24.67
CA GLY A 14 14.40 -1.86 24.01
C GLY A 14 15.13 -3.08 23.45
N SER A 15 14.47 -4.25 23.38
CA SER A 15 15.10 -5.46 22.83
C SER A 15 15.36 -5.33 21.33
N LYS A 16 16.63 -5.08 20.96
CA LYS A 16 17.07 -5.01 19.56
C LYS A 16 16.84 -6.32 18.81
N LYS A 17 17.00 -7.46 19.49
CA LYS A 17 16.78 -8.80 18.90
C LYS A 17 15.33 -9.00 18.48
N ASP A 18 14.38 -8.59 19.32
CA ASP A 18 12.96 -8.74 19.01
C ASP A 18 12.50 -7.72 17.95
N ILE A 19 13.11 -6.53 17.91
CA ILE A 19 12.89 -5.56 16.83
C ILE A 19 13.34 -6.15 15.50
N LEU A 20 14.56 -6.72 15.44
CA LEU A 20 15.09 -7.36 14.25
C LEU A 20 14.19 -8.51 13.79
N TYR A 21 13.76 -9.37 14.72
CA TYR A 21 12.83 -10.46 14.43
C TYR A 21 11.53 -9.97 13.78
N ILE A 22 10.95 -8.88 14.29
CA ILE A 22 9.74 -8.31 13.67
C ILE A 22 10.07 -7.76 12.28
N ILE A 23 11.17 -7.02 12.10
CA ILE A 23 11.55 -6.51 10.77
C ILE A 23 11.69 -7.65 9.76
N GLU A 24 12.38 -8.74 10.12
CA GLU A 24 12.55 -9.94 9.29
C GLU A 24 11.20 -10.58 8.95
N LYS A 25 10.27 -10.66 9.92
CA LYS A 25 8.92 -11.19 9.68
C LYS A 25 8.12 -10.36 8.66
N PHE A 26 8.36 -9.06 8.58
CA PHE A 26 7.72 -8.16 7.60
C PHE A 26 8.60 -7.90 6.37
N GLU A 27 9.77 -8.53 6.25
CA GLU A 27 10.69 -8.29 5.14
C GLU A 27 10.06 -8.49 3.76
N PRO A 28 9.19 -9.49 3.51
CA PRO A 28 8.56 -9.67 2.20
C PRO A 28 7.78 -8.43 1.73
N ILE A 29 7.00 -7.80 2.63
CA ILE A 29 6.20 -6.62 2.29
C ILE A 29 7.05 -5.35 2.26
N ILE A 30 8.07 -5.25 3.10
CA ILE A 30 9.05 -4.15 3.07
C ILE A 30 9.77 -4.15 1.72
N ASN A 31 10.31 -5.31 1.31
CA ASN A 31 11.02 -5.49 0.06
C ASN A 31 10.11 -5.27 -1.16
N LYS A 32 8.84 -5.71 -1.11
CA LYS A 32 7.86 -5.40 -2.16
C LYS A 32 7.77 -3.89 -2.39
N TYR A 33 7.48 -3.12 -1.35
CA TYR A 33 7.22 -1.69 -1.51
C TYR A 33 8.49 -0.85 -1.70
N SER A 34 9.63 -1.24 -1.13
CA SER A 34 10.89 -0.55 -1.39
C SER A 34 11.31 -0.69 -2.85
N LYS A 35 11.13 -1.87 -3.45
CA LYS A 35 11.39 -2.11 -4.88
C LYS A 35 10.49 -1.27 -5.78
N ILE A 36 9.19 -1.17 -5.45
CA ILE A 36 8.25 -0.33 -6.20
C ILE A 36 8.66 1.15 -6.15
N ILE A 37 9.16 1.63 -5.01
CA ILE A 37 9.67 3.01 -4.88
C ILE A 37 10.95 3.19 -5.69
N GLY A 38 11.84 2.19 -5.70
CA GLY A 38 13.05 2.17 -6.52
C GLY A 38 14.09 3.23 -6.15
N SER A 39 14.11 3.71 -4.90
CA SER A 39 15.19 4.55 -4.35
C SER A 39 16.03 3.77 -3.34
N ASP A 40 17.32 4.11 -3.25
CA ASP A 40 18.30 3.42 -2.40
C ASP A 40 17.96 3.50 -0.90
N ASP A 41 17.23 4.55 -0.49
CA ASP A 41 16.83 4.79 0.90
C ASP A 41 15.44 4.23 1.25
N ALA A 42 14.64 3.80 0.26
CA ALA A 42 13.24 3.42 0.48
C ALA A 42 13.09 2.31 1.52
N LYS A 43 13.97 1.30 1.51
CA LYS A 43 13.90 0.18 2.46
C LYS A 43 14.16 0.67 3.88
N GLN A 44 15.18 1.51 4.07
CA GLN A 44 15.60 2.08 5.35
C GLN A 44 14.50 2.98 5.92
N GLU A 45 13.85 3.78 5.07
CA GLU A 45 12.73 4.63 5.45
C GLU A 45 11.50 3.84 5.89
N ILE A 46 11.17 2.75 5.18
CA ILE A 46 10.07 1.86 5.58
C ILE A 46 10.41 1.15 6.89
N ILE A 47 11.64 0.64 7.05
CA ILE A 47 12.10 0.01 8.30
C ILE A 47 12.01 0.99 9.47
N LEU A 48 12.43 2.24 9.27
CA LEU A 48 12.33 3.28 10.29
C LEU A 48 10.87 3.50 10.72
N GLU A 49 9.93 3.49 9.78
CA GLU A 49 8.51 3.61 10.12
C GLU A 49 7.99 2.39 10.90
N VAL A 50 8.40 1.17 10.52
CA VAL A 50 8.08 -0.04 11.28
C VAL A 50 8.55 0.11 12.71
N ILE A 51 9.82 0.49 12.94
CA ILE A 51 10.38 0.68 14.28
C ILE A 51 9.58 1.70 15.08
N LYS A 52 9.31 2.89 14.50
CA LYS A 52 8.50 3.94 15.14
C LYS A 52 7.13 3.41 15.57
N VAL A 53 6.51 2.58 14.74
CA VAL A 53 5.19 2.01 15.01
C VAL A 53 5.22 0.97 16.12
N LEU A 54 6.27 0.14 16.24
CA LEU A 54 6.41 -0.80 17.36
C LEU A 54 6.31 -0.08 18.71
N TYR A 55 6.91 1.12 18.82
CA TYR A 55 6.82 1.92 20.04
C TYR A 55 5.46 2.60 20.24
N LYS A 56 4.70 2.86 19.17
CA LYS A 56 3.38 3.50 19.22
C LYS A 56 2.20 2.56 19.45
N ILE A 57 2.33 1.26 19.14
CA ILE A 57 1.22 0.30 19.30
C ILE A 57 0.77 0.27 20.77
N PRO A 58 -0.54 0.43 21.06
CA PRO A 58 -1.05 0.46 22.43
C PRO A 58 -1.25 -0.97 22.97
N ILE A 59 -0.15 -1.59 23.40
CA ILE A 59 -0.13 -2.98 23.91
C ILE A 59 -1.02 -3.24 25.14
N HIS A 60 -1.45 -2.19 25.85
CA HIS A 60 -2.38 -2.30 26.97
C HIS A 60 -3.82 -2.61 26.53
N LYS A 61 -4.15 -2.43 25.24
CA LYS A 61 -5.48 -2.80 24.73
C LYS A 61 -5.52 -4.29 24.44
N GLU A 62 -6.55 -4.95 24.97
CA GLU A 62 -6.77 -6.40 24.83
C GLU A 62 -6.75 -6.87 23.38
N THR A 63 -7.23 -6.04 22.45
CA THR A 63 -7.22 -6.31 21.01
C THR A 63 -5.83 -6.68 20.49
N PHE A 64 -4.74 -6.09 21.02
CA PHE A 64 -3.40 -6.36 20.52
C PHE A 64 -2.78 -7.65 21.07
N LYS A 65 -3.45 -8.38 21.96
CA LYS A 65 -3.01 -9.73 22.33
C LYS A 65 -3.16 -10.72 21.18
N GLU A 66 -4.11 -10.49 20.27
CA GLU A 66 -4.22 -11.29 19.06
C GLU A 66 -3.28 -10.75 17.96
N ASP A 67 -2.34 -11.60 17.52
CA ASP A 67 -1.33 -11.27 16.51
C ASP A 67 -1.89 -10.61 15.24
N LYS A 68 -3.11 -10.99 14.82
CA LYS A 68 -3.76 -10.44 13.61
C LYS A 68 -3.88 -8.90 13.64
N TYR A 69 -4.10 -8.30 14.81
CA TYR A 69 -4.21 -6.84 14.92
C TYR A 69 -2.84 -6.16 14.91
N ILE A 70 -1.81 -6.79 15.49
CA ILE A 70 -0.42 -6.30 15.38
C ILE A 70 0.01 -6.34 13.91
N VAL A 71 -0.25 -7.46 13.22
CA VAL A 71 0.05 -7.62 11.80
C VAL A 71 -0.65 -6.57 10.95
N GLY A 72 -1.95 -6.37 11.17
CA GLY A 72 -2.73 -5.35 10.48
C GLY A 72 -2.18 -3.93 10.71
N TYR A 73 -1.77 -3.61 11.93
CA TYR A 73 -1.24 -2.29 12.28
C TYR A 73 0.09 -2.01 11.58
N ILE A 74 1.04 -2.95 11.65
CA ILE A 74 2.36 -2.81 11.02
C ILE A 74 2.22 -2.78 9.49
N LYS A 75 1.41 -3.68 8.91
CA LYS A 75 1.12 -3.68 7.47
C LYS A 75 0.58 -2.32 7.01
N LYS A 76 -0.38 -1.75 7.76
CA LYS A 76 -0.98 -0.46 7.44
C LYS A 76 0.04 0.69 7.48
N ALA A 77 0.95 0.66 8.46
CA ALA A 77 2.03 1.64 8.55
C ALA A 77 2.99 1.59 7.34
N ILE A 78 3.38 0.38 6.93
CA ILE A 78 4.23 0.17 5.75
C ILE A 78 3.55 0.74 4.50
N ILE A 79 2.27 0.40 4.28
CA ILE A 79 1.50 0.88 3.11
C ILE A 79 1.40 2.40 3.10
N TYR A 80 1.14 3.04 4.25
CA TYR A 80 1.08 4.49 4.31
C TYR A 80 2.43 5.16 4.08
N LYS A 81 3.53 4.60 4.61
CA LYS A 81 4.87 5.13 4.34
C LYS A 81 5.22 5.00 2.86
N TYR A 82 4.95 3.84 2.27
CA TYR A 82 5.05 3.63 0.82
C TYR A 82 4.29 4.70 0.05
N TRP A 83 3.01 4.90 0.36
CA TRP A 83 2.17 5.86 -0.33
C TRP A 83 2.67 7.31 -0.19
N SER A 84 3.20 7.68 0.97
CA SER A 84 3.85 8.99 1.18
C SER A 84 5.07 9.15 0.28
N LEU A 85 5.96 8.16 0.26
CA LEU A 85 7.18 8.17 -0.55
C LEU A 85 6.87 8.19 -2.06
N SER A 86 5.89 7.41 -2.51
CA SER A 86 5.45 7.43 -3.90
C SER A 86 4.86 8.78 -4.29
N LYS A 87 4.13 9.45 -3.39
CA LYS A 87 3.64 10.82 -3.64
C LYS A 87 4.78 11.82 -3.72
N GLU A 88 5.77 11.75 -2.83
CA GLU A 88 6.93 12.65 -2.85
C GLU A 88 7.74 12.48 -4.13
N LYS A 89 8.00 11.22 -4.53
CA LYS A 89 8.62 10.90 -5.82
C LYS A 89 7.80 11.46 -6.98
N ASN A 90 6.49 11.22 -7.02
CA ASN A 90 5.65 11.73 -8.10
C ASN A 90 5.53 13.27 -8.10
N LYS A 91 5.57 13.95 -6.94
CA LYS A 91 5.63 15.42 -6.87
C LYS A 91 6.92 15.99 -7.47
N LEU A 92 8.03 15.27 -7.35
CA LEU A 92 9.28 15.60 -8.03
C LEU A 92 9.16 15.45 -9.57
N PHE A 93 8.16 14.70 -10.06
CA PHE A 93 7.92 14.43 -11.49
C PHE A 93 6.67 15.12 -12.09
N SER A 94 5.65 15.53 -11.32
CA SER A 94 4.49 16.27 -11.82
C SER A 94 3.73 17.06 -10.75
N CYS A 95 3.54 18.36 -10.99
CA CYS A 95 2.61 19.24 -10.26
C CYS A 95 1.25 19.27 -10.97
N SER A 96 0.42 18.25 -10.78
CA SER A 96 -1.02 18.27 -11.03
C SER A 96 -1.58 16.91 -10.64
N TYR A 97 -2.89 16.79 -10.43
CA TYR A 97 -3.59 15.51 -10.26
C TYR A 97 -3.57 14.63 -11.54
N ASP A 98 -2.53 14.77 -12.37
CA ASP A 98 -2.21 13.89 -13.48
C ASP A 98 -1.47 12.68 -12.90
N PHE A 99 -2.28 11.73 -12.45
CA PHE A 99 -1.82 10.38 -12.20
C PHE A 99 -1.32 9.78 -13.52
N ASP A 100 -0.05 10.02 -13.84
CA ASP A 100 0.57 9.50 -15.04
C ASP A 100 0.92 8.02 -14.82
N PHE A 101 0.03 7.16 -15.29
CA PHE A 101 0.18 5.71 -15.18
C PHE A 101 1.44 5.19 -15.89
N ASN A 102 2.01 5.96 -16.83
CA ASN A 102 3.30 5.65 -17.45
C ASN A 102 4.45 5.59 -16.44
N THR A 103 4.36 6.36 -15.34
CA THR A 103 5.36 6.34 -14.26
C THR A 103 5.30 5.06 -13.43
N ILE A 104 4.12 4.44 -13.31
CA ILE A 104 3.96 3.14 -12.62
C ILE A 104 4.45 2.00 -13.51
N SER A 105 4.32 2.16 -14.84
CA SER A 105 4.80 1.22 -15.85
C SER A 105 6.29 1.09 -15.93
N SER A 106 6.99 2.23 -15.99
CA SER A 106 8.43 2.23 -16.12
C SER A 106 9.14 1.68 -14.89
N MET A 107 8.45 1.60 -13.74
CA MET A 107 8.98 1.11 -12.47
C MET A 107 8.66 -0.37 -12.17
N ASN A 108 7.84 -1.03 -13.00
CA ASN A 108 7.45 -2.43 -12.78
C ASN A 108 7.55 -3.23 -14.08
N GLU A 109 8.63 -4.02 -14.22
CA GLU A 109 8.82 -5.01 -15.30
C GLU A 109 7.72 -6.09 -15.35
N GLY A 110 6.80 -6.14 -14.38
CA GLY A 110 5.74 -7.14 -14.25
C GLY A 110 4.35 -6.73 -14.76
N TYR A 111 4.16 -5.50 -15.25
CA TYR A 111 2.89 -5.12 -15.88
C TYR A 111 2.95 -5.36 -17.38
N THR A 112 2.10 -6.23 -17.87
CA THR A 112 2.03 -6.53 -19.30
C THR A 112 1.33 -5.39 -20.06
N ILE A 113 1.64 -5.26 -21.36
CA ILE A 113 0.99 -4.33 -22.28
C ILE A 113 -0.55 -4.47 -22.19
N GLU A 114 -1.05 -5.69 -21.98
CA GLU A 114 -2.49 -5.94 -21.84
C GLU A 114 -3.13 -5.23 -20.63
N LEU A 115 -2.42 -5.01 -19.52
CA LEU A 115 -2.96 -4.28 -18.37
C LEU A 115 -3.11 -2.78 -18.68
N TYR A 116 -2.21 -2.20 -19.48
CA TYR A 116 -2.28 -0.80 -19.91
C TYR A 116 -3.50 -0.55 -20.77
N ASP A 117 -3.71 -1.40 -21.77
CA ASP A 117 -4.83 -1.28 -22.68
C ASP A 117 -6.17 -1.41 -21.95
N LEU A 118 -6.26 -2.33 -20.99
CA LEU A 118 -7.45 -2.47 -20.13
C LEU A 118 -7.73 -1.19 -19.31
N LEU A 119 -6.69 -0.53 -18.80
CA LEU A 119 -6.85 0.68 -17.97
C LEU A 119 -7.12 1.93 -18.81
N ASN A 120 -6.72 1.98 -20.08
CA ASN A 120 -6.99 3.10 -20.98
C ASN A 120 -8.49 3.30 -21.25
N ASP A 121 -9.31 2.25 -21.14
CA ASP A 121 -10.77 2.34 -21.24
C ASP A 121 -11.45 3.01 -20.02
N LEU A 122 -10.68 3.27 -18.96
CA LEU A 122 -11.15 3.93 -17.76
C LEU A 122 -10.84 5.44 -17.80
N THR A 123 -11.74 6.24 -17.23
CA THR A 123 -11.46 7.65 -16.96
C THR A 123 -10.34 7.79 -15.92
N LYS A 124 -9.63 8.93 -15.89
CA LYS A 124 -8.58 9.21 -14.88
C LYS A 124 -9.02 8.92 -13.44
N ARG A 125 -10.27 9.25 -13.10
CA ARG A 125 -10.84 8.98 -11.78
C ARG A 125 -11.08 7.48 -11.53
N GLU A 126 -11.55 6.75 -12.53
CA GLU A 126 -11.73 5.30 -12.46
C GLU A 126 -10.39 4.58 -12.34
N GLN A 127 -9.38 4.98 -13.12
CA GLN A 127 -8.00 4.51 -13.02
C GLN A 127 -7.45 4.76 -11.62
N PHE A 128 -7.55 5.99 -11.12
CA PHE A 128 -7.08 6.34 -9.78
C PHE A 128 -7.71 5.46 -8.70
N VAL A 129 -9.03 5.24 -8.74
CA VAL A 129 -9.73 4.38 -7.77
C VAL A 129 -9.25 2.93 -7.86
N ILE A 130 -9.09 2.37 -9.07
CA ILE A 130 -8.62 1.00 -9.28
C ILE A 130 -7.18 0.83 -8.79
N VAL A 131 -6.27 1.69 -9.21
CA VAL A 131 -4.85 1.58 -8.85
C VAL A 131 -4.66 1.82 -7.36
N SER A 132 -5.34 2.83 -6.79
CA SER A 132 -5.30 3.07 -5.34
C SER A 132 -5.81 1.86 -4.55
N LYS A 133 -6.85 1.18 -5.04
CA LYS A 133 -7.44 0.05 -4.33
C LYS A 133 -6.59 -1.22 -4.42
N TYR A 134 -6.15 -1.58 -5.61
CA TYR A 134 -5.59 -2.90 -5.89
C TYR A 134 -4.07 -2.92 -5.96
N ILE A 135 -3.44 -1.81 -6.33
CA ILE A 135 -1.97 -1.71 -6.36
C ILE A 135 -1.46 -1.09 -5.06
N ASN A 136 -2.05 0.04 -4.64
CA ASN A 136 -1.61 0.75 -3.42
C ASN A 136 -2.27 0.21 -2.14
N GLU A 137 -3.13 -0.81 -2.25
CA GLU A 137 -3.82 -1.46 -1.12
C GLU A 137 -4.56 -0.49 -0.16
N LEU A 138 -5.01 0.67 -0.65
CA LEU A 138 -5.72 1.67 0.14
C LEU A 138 -7.16 1.24 0.45
N SER A 139 -7.67 1.64 1.61
CA SER A 139 -9.08 1.41 1.95
C SER A 139 -9.99 2.36 1.18
N ASP A 140 -11.27 2.00 1.04
CA ASP A 140 -12.26 2.84 0.37
C ASP A 140 -12.40 4.21 1.10
N ASN A 141 -12.13 4.25 2.40
CA ASN A 141 -12.08 5.50 3.19
C ASN A 141 -10.83 6.32 2.88
N ASP A 142 -9.65 5.69 2.76
CA ASP A 142 -8.42 6.41 2.41
C ASP A 142 -8.55 7.06 1.02
N ILE A 143 -9.12 6.33 0.07
CA ILE A 143 -9.40 6.82 -1.29
C ILE A 143 -10.42 7.96 -1.23
N ALA A 144 -11.53 7.78 -0.51
CA ALA A 144 -12.58 8.78 -0.33
C ALA A 144 -12.02 10.10 0.21
N ASN A 145 -11.19 10.02 1.25
CA ASN A 145 -10.53 11.17 1.85
C ASN A 145 -9.54 11.84 0.90
N THR A 146 -8.85 11.05 0.06
CA THR A 146 -7.84 11.59 -0.88
C THR A 146 -8.45 12.42 -2.00
N ILE A 147 -9.63 12.03 -2.51
CA ILE A 147 -10.29 12.74 -3.63
C ILE A 147 -11.57 13.46 -3.20
N HIS A 148 -11.77 13.64 -1.89
CA HIS A 148 -12.86 14.38 -1.26
C HIS A 148 -14.27 13.96 -1.73
N ILE A 149 -14.55 12.65 -1.70
CA ILE A 149 -15.88 12.10 -2.02
C ILE A 149 -16.35 11.14 -0.93
N SER A 150 -17.61 10.69 -0.99
CA SER A 150 -18.10 9.68 -0.05
C SER A 150 -17.50 8.30 -0.31
N ARG A 151 -17.35 7.49 0.74
CA ARG A 151 -16.98 6.06 0.64
C ARG A 151 -17.90 5.30 -0.31
N GLN A 152 -19.20 5.63 -0.32
CA GLN A 152 -20.19 5.01 -1.21
C GLN A 152 -19.91 5.37 -2.67
N ALA A 153 -19.53 6.62 -2.97
CA ALA A 153 -19.13 7.04 -4.29
C ALA A 153 -17.86 6.31 -4.76
N VAL A 154 -16.87 6.10 -3.88
CA VAL A 154 -15.69 5.25 -4.19
C VAL A 154 -16.13 3.84 -4.59
N ASN A 155 -17.02 3.22 -3.80
CA ASN A 155 -17.50 1.87 -4.07
C ASN A 155 -18.25 1.76 -5.40
N GLN A 156 -19.08 2.75 -5.72
CA GLN A 156 -19.78 2.82 -7.02
C GLN A 156 -18.80 3.00 -8.18
N THR A 157 -17.81 3.90 -8.06
CA THR A 157 -16.77 4.08 -9.08
C THR A 157 -15.98 2.78 -9.29
N LYS A 158 -15.52 2.13 -8.21
CA LYS A 158 -14.83 0.84 -8.25
C LYS A 158 -15.63 -0.21 -9.01
N ASN A 159 -16.91 -0.41 -8.67
CA ASN A 159 -17.75 -1.42 -9.31
C ASN A 159 -17.96 -1.13 -10.81
N ARG A 160 -18.13 0.15 -11.16
CA ARG A 160 -18.24 0.59 -12.56
C ARG A 160 -16.96 0.31 -13.33
N SER A 161 -15.80 0.67 -12.78
CA SER A 161 -14.49 0.41 -13.38
C SER A 161 -14.27 -1.08 -13.63
N ILE A 162 -14.56 -1.94 -12.63
CA ILE A 162 -14.42 -3.40 -12.77
C ILE A 162 -15.31 -3.94 -13.89
N ASN A 163 -16.55 -3.45 -14.00
CA ASN A 163 -17.44 -3.85 -15.07
C ASN A 163 -16.94 -3.43 -16.46
N LYS A 164 -16.31 -2.26 -16.59
CA LYS A 164 -15.65 -1.85 -17.83
C LYS A 164 -14.47 -2.78 -18.15
N LEU A 165 -13.57 -3.01 -17.19
CA LEU A 165 -12.41 -3.90 -17.36
C LEU A 165 -12.83 -5.31 -17.80
N ARG A 166 -13.90 -5.86 -17.22
CA ARG A 166 -14.46 -7.17 -17.63
C ARG A 166 -14.93 -7.17 -19.08
N LYS A 167 -15.59 -6.11 -19.53
CA LYS A 167 -16.04 -5.97 -20.93
C LYS A 167 -14.86 -5.85 -21.89
N SER A 168 -13.85 -5.05 -21.53
CA SER A 168 -12.64 -4.89 -22.35
C SER A 168 -11.89 -6.22 -22.45
N LEU A 169 -11.74 -6.94 -21.34
CA LEU A 169 -11.11 -8.26 -21.33
C LEU A 169 -11.86 -9.28 -22.20
N SER A 170 -13.21 -9.25 -22.18
CA SER A 170 -14.01 -10.14 -23.03
C SER A 170 -13.84 -9.88 -24.54
N LYS A 171 -13.40 -8.68 -24.94
CA LYS A 171 -13.08 -8.35 -26.34
C LYS A 171 -11.69 -8.79 -26.77
N ILE A 172 -10.78 -9.01 -25.83
CA ILE A 172 -9.39 -9.42 -26.10
C ILE A 172 -9.28 -10.96 -26.19
N ILE A 173 -10.17 -11.68 -25.50
CA ILE A 173 -10.16 -13.15 -25.41
C ILE A 173 -10.99 -13.84 -26.53
N LEU A 174 -11.65 -13.06 -27.40
CA LEU A 174 -12.38 -13.53 -28.59
C LEU A 174 -11.64 -13.11 -29.86
#